data_AF-A0A8B9R8Y4-F1
#
_entry.id   AF-A0A8B9R8Y4-F1
#
_cell.length_a   1.000
_cell.length_b   1.000
_cell.length_c   1.000
_cell.angle_alpha   90.00
_cell.angle_beta   90.00
_cell.angle_gamma   90.00
#
_symmetry.space_group_name_H-M   'P 1'
#
loop_
_entity.id
_entity.type
_entity.pdbx_description
1 polymer ?
#
loop_
_entity_poly.entity_id
_entity_poly.type
_entity_poly.pdbx_seq_one_letter_code
_entity_poly.pdbx_strand_id
1 'polypeptide(L)'
;MGLLHHTVMYEVDFPNVARQKATLIKTTKELSALVGDTEGERLGVTTAFSGEDYKLLEVDLSELSKLSTALKEAGLDNEVPTLFIAEVVLTYLENSRSDALIQWAAEHFSQACFLLYEQMHPEDSFGRVMQQHFSQLNSALHSLSQYPDCEAQQRRFFEKGWTECSVMDMNEFFTCCIPENEQQRVQSLEPFDEYEEWHLKCSHYFVLTASKGMEPSWTPLLSSMTVPHHHGPVRIVGSINALACEVRSEASGLRRYGHHSALITPNVILTTGGFGEENGQHCRMRNFHVLIKHAGYWKAGCVKKENHDKRWDERLYHTVSCLSSSLALVVGGRTSPNAALGMLWLKFPKTCNDSDPNDITVELVSLQPAAEPFALRWRHSTTEVIFKGEKYLFIYGGRSAVQPVLGDWYFLHTPEISCTVIPVEGPVPEGRHSHSACSWKGGVLIAGGLGAAEQPLGSVFFLREAEHGFQWQTVETHPPLIPRYSHTAHVHDGKLLLVGGVWLHSFSVPGITVIDLITGLCLDYTISVEHLEWPLMLHNHSSVFLPNEKELLLIGGGGNCFSFGTHLNPKPVSLSLRNILTRH
;
A
#
# COMPACT_ATOMS: atom_id res chain seq x y z
N MET A 1 13.55 -26.70 -32.46
CA MET A 1 13.29 -27.33 -31.16
C MET A 1 13.22 -26.23 -30.12
N GLY A 2 12.33 -26.34 -29.13
CA GLY A 2 12.22 -25.35 -28.04
C GLY A 2 13.45 -25.37 -27.13
N LEU A 3 13.63 -24.35 -26.29
CA LEU A 3 14.80 -24.23 -25.41
C LEU A 3 14.89 -25.31 -24.33
N LEU A 4 13.81 -26.05 -24.06
CA LEU A 4 13.70 -27.04 -22.96
C LEU A 4 13.65 -28.51 -23.42
N HIS A 5 13.99 -28.82 -24.68
CA HIS A 5 13.87 -30.18 -25.24
C HIS A 5 14.83 -31.23 -24.64
N HIS A 6 15.75 -30.82 -23.76
CA HIS A 6 16.68 -31.69 -23.03
C HIS A 6 16.50 -31.57 -21.51
N THR A 7 15.35 -31.06 -21.06
CA THR A 7 15.05 -30.85 -19.64
C THR A 7 14.18 -31.98 -19.12
N VAL A 8 14.50 -32.49 -17.92
CA VAL A 8 13.63 -33.39 -17.16
C VAL A 8 13.15 -32.63 -15.93
N MET A 9 11.84 -32.63 -15.69
CA MET A 9 11.21 -31.99 -14.55
C MET A 9 10.97 -33.01 -13.43
N TYR A 10 11.50 -32.71 -12.24
CA TYR A 10 11.25 -33.47 -11.03
C TYR A 10 10.40 -32.60 -10.09
N GLU A 11 9.19 -33.06 -9.81
CA GLU A 11 8.30 -32.43 -8.84
C GLU A 11 8.25 -33.28 -7.57
N VAL A 12 8.33 -32.63 -6.41
CA VAL A 12 8.33 -33.29 -5.10
C VAL A 12 7.27 -32.65 -4.22
N ASP A 13 6.38 -33.45 -3.68
CA ASP A 13 5.36 -33.01 -2.73
C ASP A 13 5.04 -34.12 -1.72
N PHE A 14 4.31 -33.79 -0.66
CA PHE A 14 3.81 -34.75 0.30
C PHE A 14 3.04 -35.88 -0.40
N PRO A 15 3.11 -37.12 0.12
CA PRO A 15 2.53 -38.27 -0.56
C PRO A 15 1.05 -38.15 -0.91
N ASN A 16 0.25 -37.51 -0.06
CA ASN A 16 -1.18 -37.33 -0.33
C ASN A 16 -1.43 -36.37 -1.49
N VAL A 17 -0.66 -35.29 -1.61
CA VAL A 17 -0.79 -34.30 -2.70
C VAL A 17 -0.31 -34.91 -4.01
N ALA A 18 0.88 -35.52 -4.00
CA ALA A 18 1.48 -36.16 -5.16
C ALA A 18 0.57 -37.26 -5.75
N ARG A 19 -0.04 -38.12 -4.92
CA ARG A 19 -0.99 -39.16 -5.39
C ARG A 19 -2.25 -38.58 -6.02
N GLN A 20 -2.81 -37.52 -5.44
CA GLN A 20 -3.98 -36.85 -5.99
C GLN A 20 -3.65 -36.23 -7.35
N LYS A 21 -2.50 -35.54 -7.45
CA LYS A 21 -2.02 -34.96 -8.72
C LYS A 21 -1.75 -36.03 -9.78
N ALA A 22 -1.09 -37.13 -9.41
CA ALA A 22 -0.87 -38.27 -10.30
C ALA A 22 -2.18 -38.87 -10.83
N THR A 23 -3.20 -38.96 -9.98
CA THR A 23 -4.54 -39.44 -10.39
C THR A 23 -5.15 -38.49 -11.41
N LEU A 24 -5.12 -37.17 -11.14
CA LEU A 24 -5.64 -36.16 -12.05
C LEU A 24 -4.96 -36.24 -13.43
N ILE A 25 -3.62 -36.28 -13.46
CA ILE A 25 -2.83 -36.40 -14.69
C ILE A 25 -3.27 -37.62 -15.51
N LYS A 26 -3.39 -38.80 -14.88
CA LYS A 26 -3.80 -40.03 -15.56
C LYS A 26 -5.23 -39.98 -16.08
N THR A 27 -6.14 -39.33 -15.35
CA THR A 27 -7.56 -39.24 -15.74
C THR A 27 -7.85 -38.16 -16.76
N THR A 28 -6.94 -37.20 -16.95
CA THR A 28 -7.09 -36.09 -17.90
C THR A 28 -6.22 -36.34 -19.13
N LYS A 29 -6.86 -36.68 -20.25
CA LYS A 29 -6.19 -37.07 -21.49
C LYS A 29 -5.16 -36.03 -21.98
N GLU A 30 -5.49 -34.75 -21.89
CA GLU A 30 -4.61 -33.66 -22.30
C GLU A 30 -3.33 -33.62 -21.46
N LEU A 31 -3.42 -33.83 -20.15
CA LEU A 31 -2.27 -33.83 -19.25
C LEU A 31 -1.43 -35.09 -19.42
N SER A 32 -2.05 -36.26 -19.46
CA SER A 32 -1.39 -37.54 -19.73
C SER A 32 -0.63 -37.53 -21.05
N ALA A 33 -1.24 -36.98 -22.12
CA ALA A 33 -0.58 -36.82 -23.41
C ALA A 33 0.59 -35.83 -23.37
N LEU A 34 0.50 -34.76 -22.58
CA LEU A 34 1.55 -33.75 -22.47
C LEU A 34 2.82 -34.31 -21.81
N VAL A 35 2.67 -35.13 -20.77
CA VAL A 35 3.79 -35.70 -20.00
C VAL A 35 4.27 -37.06 -20.54
N GLY A 36 3.62 -37.57 -21.60
CA GLY A 36 3.94 -38.89 -22.17
C GLY A 36 3.78 -40.02 -21.16
N ASP A 37 2.56 -40.24 -20.66
CA ASP A 37 2.27 -41.36 -19.74
C ASP A 37 2.67 -42.70 -20.37
N THR A 38 3.65 -43.38 -19.77
CA THR A 38 4.20 -44.63 -20.31
C THR A 38 3.36 -45.87 -19.95
N GLU A 39 2.19 -45.70 -19.33
CA GLU A 39 1.20 -46.74 -18.93
C GLU A 39 1.77 -47.96 -18.17
N GLY A 40 3.02 -47.92 -17.71
CA GLY A 40 3.68 -49.08 -17.12
C GLY A 40 5.01 -48.76 -16.47
N GLU A 41 5.16 -49.27 -15.24
CA GLU A 41 6.33 -49.23 -14.35
C GLU A 41 6.53 -47.93 -13.56
N ARG A 42 6.15 -47.97 -12.27
CA ARG A 42 6.68 -47.01 -11.29
C ARG A 42 8.19 -47.18 -11.21
N LEU A 43 8.96 -46.17 -11.58
CA LEU A 43 10.39 -46.11 -11.28
C LEU A 43 10.58 -45.90 -9.78
N GLY A 44 10.68 -46.98 -9.00
CA GLY A 44 10.93 -46.91 -7.55
C GLY A 44 9.68 -46.82 -6.68
N VAL A 45 9.89 -46.95 -5.36
CA VAL A 45 8.80 -47.07 -4.37
C VAL A 45 8.18 -45.71 -4.06
N THR A 46 8.92 -44.62 -4.28
CA THR A 46 8.56 -43.24 -3.89
C THR A 46 8.13 -42.36 -5.07
N THR A 47 7.89 -42.98 -6.23
CA THR A 47 7.45 -42.28 -7.46
C THR A 47 5.94 -42.43 -7.64
N ALA A 48 5.20 -41.33 -7.51
CA ALA A 48 3.76 -41.28 -7.69
C ALA A 48 3.36 -41.33 -9.18
N PHE A 49 4.15 -40.68 -10.05
CA PHE A 49 3.97 -40.66 -11.49
C PHE A 49 5.31 -40.56 -12.22
N SER A 50 5.43 -41.23 -13.37
CA SER A 50 6.60 -41.14 -14.25
C SER A 50 6.13 -41.06 -15.70
N GLY A 51 6.37 -39.92 -16.34
CA GLY A 51 6.22 -39.70 -17.77
C GLY A 51 7.56 -39.75 -18.49
N GLU A 52 7.62 -39.25 -19.73
CA GLU A 52 8.86 -39.19 -20.53
C GLU A 52 9.91 -38.26 -19.89
N ASP A 53 9.54 -37.00 -19.67
CA ASP A 53 10.39 -35.93 -19.15
C ASP A 53 9.86 -35.32 -17.83
N TYR A 54 8.81 -35.88 -17.24
CA TYR A 54 8.21 -35.42 -15.99
C TYR A 54 8.13 -36.55 -14.95
N LYS A 55 8.67 -36.32 -13.76
CA LYS A 55 8.67 -37.25 -12.61
C LYS A 55 8.02 -36.58 -11.41
N LEU A 56 7.04 -37.25 -10.79
CA LEU A 56 6.38 -36.77 -9.58
C LEU A 56 6.68 -37.71 -8.41
N LEU A 57 7.36 -37.19 -7.40
CA LEU A 57 7.84 -37.91 -6.23
C LEU A 57 6.95 -37.62 -5.02
N GLU A 58 6.62 -38.67 -4.27
CA GLU A 58 5.82 -38.60 -3.05
C GLU A 58 6.72 -38.61 -1.80
N VAL A 59 7.35 -37.47 -1.52
CA VAL A 59 8.36 -37.36 -0.45
C VAL A 59 8.12 -36.10 0.38
N ASP A 60 8.19 -36.24 1.70
CA ASP A 60 8.32 -35.11 2.61
C ASP A 60 9.70 -34.45 2.41
N LEU A 61 9.71 -33.21 1.93
CA LEU A 61 10.93 -32.44 1.63
C LEU A 61 11.87 -32.29 2.82
N SER A 62 11.38 -32.45 4.06
CA SER A 62 12.22 -32.41 5.25
C SER A 62 13.00 -33.71 5.51
N GLU A 63 12.68 -34.80 4.83
CA GLU A 63 13.30 -36.12 4.99
C GLU A 63 14.38 -36.34 3.91
N LEU A 64 15.49 -35.59 4.02
CA LEU A 64 16.53 -35.50 2.98
C LEU A 64 17.12 -36.85 2.50
N SER A 65 17.21 -37.85 3.39
CA SER A 65 17.68 -39.19 3.04
C SER A 65 16.70 -39.91 2.09
N LYS A 66 15.39 -39.75 2.32
CA LYS A 66 14.33 -40.28 1.45
C LYS A 66 14.30 -39.50 0.14
N LEU A 67 14.45 -38.17 0.19
CA LEU A 67 14.53 -37.32 -1.00
C LEU A 67 15.67 -37.74 -1.93
N SER A 68 16.87 -37.90 -1.38
CA SER A 68 18.06 -38.32 -2.14
C SER A 68 17.85 -39.70 -2.79
N THR A 69 17.25 -40.63 -2.04
CA THR A 69 16.96 -41.98 -2.55
C THR A 69 15.93 -41.93 -3.68
N ALA A 70 14.84 -41.19 -3.48
CA ALA A 70 13.76 -41.06 -4.45
C ALA A 70 14.22 -40.43 -5.77
N LEU A 71 14.98 -39.33 -5.69
CA LEU A 71 15.53 -38.66 -6.88
C LEU A 71 16.46 -39.58 -7.67
N LYS A 72 17.33 -40.33 -6.96
CA LYS A 72 18.23 -41.31 -7.58
C LYS A 72 17.46 -42.46 -8.24
N GLU A 73 16.44 -43.00 -7.58
CA GLU A 73 15.56 -44.05 -8.14
C GLU A 73 14.80 -43.56 -9.38
N ALA A 74 14.43 -42.27 -9.40
CA ALA A 74 13.79 -41.61 -10.53
C ALA A 74 14.76 -41.23 -11.67
N GLY A 75 16.04 -41.57 -11.54
CA GLY A 75 17.06 -41.38 -12.57
C GLY A 75 17.65 -39.97 -12.64
N LEU A 76 17.56 -39.19 -11.56
CA LEU A 76 18.25 -37.90 -11.49
C LEU A 76 19.78 -38.09 -11.58
N ASP A 77 20.40 -37.40 -12.53
CA ASP A 77 21.85 -37.22 -12.61
C ASP A 77 22.22 -35.91 -11.91
N ASN A 78 23.13 -35.96 -10.94
CA ASN A 78 23.56 -34.80 -10.16
C ASN A 78 24.76 -34.06 -10.78
N GLU A 79 25.31 -34.59 -11.89
CA GLU A 79 26.40 -33.96 -12.64
C GLU A 79 25.90 -33.02 -13.75
N VAL A 80 24.59 -32.98 -14.01
CA VAL A 80 23.99 -32.07 -14.99
C VAL A 80 23.51 -30.77 -14.34
N PRO A 81 23.51 -29.64 -15.08
CA PRO A 81 22.97 -28.38 -14.59
C PRO A 81 21.53 -28.53 -14.08
N THR A 82 21.32 -28.18 -12.80
CA THR A 82 20.02 -28.37 -12.13
C THR A 82 19.46 -27.04 -11.66
N LEU A 83 18.18 -26.77 -11.96
CA LEU A 83 17.43 -25.64 -11.45
C LEU A 83 16.43 -26.11 -10.39
N PHE A 84 16.60 -25.63 -9.15
CA PHE A 84 15.63 -25.75 -8.07
C PHE A 84 14.65 -24.59 -8.15
N ILE A 85 13.35 -24.89 -8.01
CA ILE A 85 12.30 -23.89 -7.91
C ILE A 85 11.53 -24.17 -6.62
N ALA A 86 11.50 -23.19 -5.72
CA ALA A 86 10.69 -23.20 -4.52
C ALA A 86 9.83 -21.94 -4.49
N GLU A 87 8.54 -22.10 -4.80
CA GLU A 87 7.57 -21.01 -4.80
C GLU A 87 6.67 -21.14 -3.57
N VAL A 88 6.97 -20.37 -2.53
CA VAL A 88 6.26 -20.39 -1.24
C VAL A 88 6.23 -21.81 -0.65
N VAL A 89 7.42 -22.39 -0.44
CA VAL A 89 7.58 -23.78 0.03
C VAL A 89 8.41 -23.85 1.31
N LEU A 90 9.65 -23.36 1.25
CA LEU A 90 10.62 -23.43 2.35
C LEU A 90 10.16 -22.63 3.57
N THR A 91 9.37 -21.59 3.36
CA THR A 91 8.78 -20.75 4.40
C THR A 91 7.97 -21.54 5.43
N TYR A 92 7.34 -22.64 5.02
CA TYR A 92 6.53 -23.50 5.91
C TYR A 92 7.33 -24.56 6.66
N LEU A 93 8.60 -24.78 6.30
CA LEU A 93 9.45 -25.74 6.98
C LEU A 93 10.13 -25.08 8.18
N GLU A 94 10.31 -25.83 9.27
CA GLU A 94 11.20 -25.41 10.36
C GLU A 94 12.56 -24.99 9.79
N ASN A 95 13.12 -23.89 10.29
CA ASN A 95 14.32 -23.27 9.72
C ASN A 95 15.49 -24.26 9.61
N SER A 96 15.66 -25.15 10.59
CA SER A 96 16.69 -26.20 10.56
C SER A 96 16.52 -27.17 9.39
N ARG A 97 15.28 -27.51 9.03
CA ARG A 97 14.95 -28.43 7.93
C ARG A 97 15.12 -27.76 6.57
N SER A 98 14.61 -26.54 6.40
CA SER A 98 14.79 -25.80 5.14
C SER A 98 16.25 -25.41 4.89
N ASP A 99 17.00 -25.06 5.94
CA ASP A 99 18.44 -24.84 5.85
C ASP A 99 19.20 -26.08 5.41
N ALA A 100 18.85 -27.24 5.99
CA ALA A 100 19.48 -28.50 5.63
C ALA A 100 19.19 -28.86 4.16
N LEU A 101 18.00 -28.54 3.64
CA LEU A 101 17.66 -28.73 2.22
C LEU A 101 18.48 -27.82 1.29
N ILE A 102 18.63 -26.53 1.64
CA ILE A 102 19.45 -25.58 0.87
C ILE A 102 20.92 -26.02 0.84
N GLN A 103 21.44 -26.45 1.98
CA GLN A 103 22.82 -26.96 2.10
C GLN A 103 22.99 -28.27 1.33
N TRP A 104 22.04 -29.20 1.48
CA TRP A 104 22.02 -30.46 0.74
C TRP A 104 22.09 -30.22 -0.77
N ALA A 105 21.29 -29.29 -1.30
CA ALA A 105 21.30 -28.96 -2.72
C ALA A 105 22.66 -28.42 -3.17
N ALA A 106 23.29 -27.56 -2.37
CA ALA A 106 24.64 -27.08 -2.67
C ALA A 106 25.67 -28.23 -2.63
N GLU A 107 25.59 -29.16 -1.69
CA GLU A 107 26.55 -30.26 -1.55
C GLU A 107 26.41 -31.36 -2.60
N HIS A 108 25.17 -31.64 -3.05
CA HIS A 108 24.89 -32.79 -3.93
C HIS A 108 25.09 -32.51 -5.41
N PHE A 109 25.04 -31.24 -5.82
CA PHE A 109 25.11 -30.84 -7.23
C PHE A 109 26.35 -30.00 -7.49
N SER A 110 27.12 -30.39 -8.51
CA SER A 110 28.31 -29.65 -8.94
C SER A 110 27.93 -28.35 -9.66
N GLN A 111 26.76 -28.34 -10.31
CA GLN A 111 26.24 -27.27 -11.15
C GLN A 111 24.76 -27.03 -10.84
N ALA A 112 24.45 -25.99 -10.06
CA ALA A 112 23.09 -25.75 -9.60
C ALA A 112 22.70 -24.28 -9.55
N CYS A 113 21.41 -24.06 -9.72
CA CYS A 113 20.72 -22.78 -9.61
C CYS A 113 19.51 -22.95 -8.68
N PHE A 114 19.25 -21.98 -7.81
CA PHE A 114 18.08 -21.98 -6.93
C PHE A 114 17.25 -20.73 -7.19
N LEU A 115 15.97 -20.91 -7.51
CA LEU A 115 14.98 -19.85 -7.60
C LEU A 115 14.01 -19.99 -6.43
N LEU A 116 13.92 -18.94 -5.62
CA LEU A 116 13.07 -18.89 -4.43
C LEU A 116 12.14 -17.67 -4.52
N TYR A 117 10.85 -17.86 -4.28
CA TYR A 117 9.87 -16.77 -4.14
C TYR A 117 9.05 -16.96 -2.88
N GLU A 118 9.25 -16.11 -1.86
CA GLU A 118 8.63 -16.26 -0.54
C GLU A 118 8.34 -14.92 0.13
N GLN A 119 7.68 -14.97 1.29
CA GLN A 119 7.35 -13.82 2.12
C GLN A 119 8.55 -13.26 2.87
N MET A 120 8.50 -11.98 3.21
CA MET A 120 9.42 -11.28 4.11
C MET A 120 8.72 -10.18 4.91
N HIS A 121 9.48 -9.49 5.76
CA HIS A 121 9.08 -8.37 6.61
C HIS A 121 7.92 -8.68 7.57
N PRO A 122 8.11 -9.59 8.54
CA PRO A 122 7.07 -10.01 9.47
C PRO A 122 6.58 -8.92 10.44
N GLU A 123 7.40 -7.90 10.67
CA GLU A 123 7.27 -7.04 11.85
C GLU A 123 6.31 -5.86 11.68
N ASP A 124 6.11 -5.40 10.44
CA ASP A 124 5.28 -4.22 10.18
C ASP A 124 3.77 -4.55 10.22
N SER A 125 2.93 -3.51 10.09
CA SER A 125 1.48 -3.67 10.16
C SER A 125 0.92 -4.68 9.16
N PHE A 126 1.42 -4.71 7.92
CA PHE A 126 0.98 -5.64 6.88
C PHE A 126 1.56 -7.04 7.13
N GLY A 127 2.85 -7.14 7.45
CA GLY A 127 3.50 -8.39 7.82
C GLY A 127 2.83 -9.10 8.98
N ARG A 128 2.29 -8.35 9.95
CA ARG A 128 1.52 -8.91 11.07
C ARG A 128 0.16 -9.46 10.66
N VAL A 129 -0.57 -8.79 9.77
CA VAL A 129 -1.82 -9.33 9.20
C VAL A 129 -1.53 -10.62 8.42
N MET A 130 -0.48 -10.60 7.59
CA MET A 130 -0.03 -11.77 6.84
C MET A 130 0.30 -12.96 7.76
N GLN A 131 1.13 -12.75 8.78
CA GLN A 131 1.48 -13.81 9.73
C GLN A 131 0.28 -14.38 10.48
N GLN A 132 -0.65 -13.52 10.90
CA GLN A 132 -1.88 -13.94 11.58
C GLN A 132 -2.74 -14.82 10.68
N HIS A 133 -2.91 -14.44 9.40
CA HIS A 133 -3.65 -15.24 8.41
C HIS A 133 -3.09 -16.65 8.29
N PHE A 134 -1.78 -16.78 8.02
CA PHE A 134 -1.13 -18.07 7.87
C PHE A 134 -1.14 -18.91 9.16
N SER A 135 -1.06 -18.25 10.32
CA SER A 135 -1.19 -18.94 11.61
C SER A 135 -2.60 -19.51 11.82
N GLN A 136 -3.65 -18.77 11.44
CA GLN A 136 -5.05 -19.24 11.52
C GLN A 136 -5.34 -20.41 10.59
N LEU A 137 -4.61 -20.51 9.46
CA LEU A 137 -4.69 -21.63 8.52
C LEU A 137 -3.87 -22.86 8.95
N ASN A 138 -3.18 -22.81 10.09
CA ASN A 138 -2.23 -23.83 10.55
C ASN A 138 -1.05 -24.05 9.58
N SER A 139 -0.62 -22.98 8.92
CA SER A 139 0.48 -22.98 7.94
C SER A 139 1.44 -21.83 8.25
N ALA A 140 1.97 -21.79 9.48
CA ALA A 140 2.81 -20.71 9.96
C ALA A 140 4.06 -20.52 9.08
N LEU A 141 4.45 -19.24 8.88
CA LEU A 141 5.63 -18.86 8.09
C LEU A 141 6.88 -18.92 8.98
N HIS A 142 7.45 -20.11 9.15
CA HIS A 142 8.58 -20.38 10.03
C HIS A 142 9.85 -19.61 9.66
N SER A 143 10.16 -19.53 8.35
CA SER A 143 11.39 -18.89 7.86
C SER A 143 11.57 -17.46 8.37
N LEU A 144 10.48 -16.70 8.50
CA LEU A 144 10.47 -15.30 8.93
C LEU A 144 11.09 -15.05 10.32
N SER A 145 11.14 -16.08 11.18
CA SER A 145 11.70 -15.97 12.53
C SER A 145 13.22 -15.78 12.56
N GLN A 146 13.95 -16.24 11.53
CA GLN A 146 15.41 -16.07 11.41
C GLN A 146 15.82 -15.33 10.14
N TYR A 147 14.98 -15.39 9.11
CA TYR A 147 15.24 -14.80 7.79
C TYR A 147 14.14 -13.80 7.43
N PRO A 148 14.06 -12.66 8.15
CA PRO A 148 12.93 -11.73 8.03
C PRO A 148 13.01 -10.82 6.80
N ASP A 149 14.15 -10.71 6.13
CA ASP A 149 14.39 -9.75 5.05
C ASP A 149 15.35 -10.32 3.98
N CYS A 150 15.51 -9.56 2.90
CA CYS A 150 16.39 -9.91 1.77
C CYS A 150 17.84 -10.16 2.23
N GLU A 151 18.40 -9.33 3.11
CA GLU A 151 19.78 -9.46 3.57
C GLU A 151 20.00 -10.76 4.35
N ALA A 152 19.05 -11.12 5.22
CA ALA A 152 19.08 -12.36 5.97
C ALA A 152 18.96 -13.59 5.05
N GLN A 153 18.12 -13.55 4.02
CA GLN A 153 18.02 -14.63 3.03
C GLN A 153 19.30 -14.74 2.17
N GLN A 154 19.91 -13.63 1.81
CA GLN A 154 21.16 -13.65 1.05
C GLN A 154 22.29 -14.29 1.87
N ARG A 155 22.45 -13.86 3.14
CA ARG A 155 23.42 -14.47 4.08
C ARG A 155 23.16 -15.96 4.27
N ARG A 156 21.90 -16.35 4.42
CA ARG A 156 21.49 -17.75 4.54
C ARG A 156 22.06 -18.60 3.40
N PHE A 157 21.86 -18.22 2.15
CA PHE A 157 22.34 -19.02 1.01
C PHE A 157 23.87 -19.11 0.96
N PHE A 158 24.59 -18.02 1.24
CA PHE A 158 26.06 -18.05 1.32
C PHE A 158 26.56 -18.99 2.43
N GLU A 159 25.95 -18.93 3.62
CA GLU A 159 26.30 -19.81 4.74
C GLU A 159 26.01 -21.29 4.45
N LYS A 160 25.07 -21.58 3.55
CA LYS A 160 24.74 -22.96 3.10
C LYS A 160 25.50 -23.41 1.86
N GLY A 161 26.56 -22.71 1.46
CA GLY A 161 27.52 -23.18 0.45
C GLY A 161 27.20 -22.79 -0.99
N TRP A 162 26.30 -21.84 -1.21
CA TRP A 162 26.09 -21.21 -2.53
C TRP A 162 27.13 -20.12 -2.77
N THR A 163 27.65 -20.02 -4.00
CA THR A 163 28.75 -19.10 -4.33
C THR A 163 28.27 -17.73 -4.79
N GLU A 164 27.08 -17.67 -5.36
CA GLU A 164 26.43 -16.42 -5.77
C GLU A 164 24.99 -16.41 -5.26
N CYS A 165 24.52 -15.25 -4.82
CA CYS A 165 23.14 -15.05 -4.39
C CYS A 165 22.72 -13.61 -4.64
N SER A 166 21.60 -13.43 -5.33
CA SER A 166 20.94 -12.15 -5.58
C SER A 166 19.49 -12.24 -5.14
N VAL A 167 18.98 -11.18 -4.54
CA VAL A 167 17.63 -11.13 -4.00
C VAL A 167 17.08 -9.72 -4.19
N MET A 168 15.79 -9.62 -4.49
CA MET A 168 15.08 -8.34 -4.62
C MET A 168 13.63 -8.51 -4.20
N ASP A 169 13.02 -7.41 -3.73
CA ASP A 169 11.58 -7.40 -3.48
C ASP A 169 10.79 -7.36 -4.80
N MET A 170 9.48 -7.60 -4.73
CA MET A 170 8.67 -7.65 -5.96
C MET A 170 8.39 -6.27 -6.59
N ASN A 171 8.54 -5.16 -5.84
CA ASN A 171 8.48 -3.81 -6.42
C ASN A 171 9.73 -3.56 -7.26
N GLU A 172 10.91 -3.92 -6.75
CA GLU A 172 12.18 -3.87 -7.48
C GLU A 172 12.12 -4.76 -8.72
N PHE A 173 11.63 -6.00 -8.57
CA PHE A 173 11.47 -6.91 -9.69
C PHE A 173 10.55 -6.34 -10.78
N PHE A 174 9.36 -5.85 -10.41
CA PHE A 174 8.43 -5.26 -11.38
C PHE A 174 9.02 -4.04 -12.08
N THR A 175 9.74 -3.18 -11.35
CA THR A 175 10.29 -1.94 -11.88
C THR A 175 11.52 -2.17 -12.76
N CYS A 176 12.41 -3.08 -12.36
CA CYS A 176 13.76 -3.21 -12.94
C CYS A 176 13.92 -4.38 -13.89
N CYS A 177 13.15 -5.45 -13.70
CA CYS A 177 13.26 -6.69 -14.48
C CYS A 177 12.19 -6.82 -15.56
N ILE A 178 11.06 -6.10 -15.43
CA ILE A 178 9.97 -6.14 -16.41
C ILE A 178 10.10 -4.95 -17.37
N PRO A 179 10.14 -5.17 -18.70
CA PRO A 179 10.17 -4.08 -19.67
C PRO A 179 8.97 -3.13 -19.56
N GLU A 180 9.17 -1.84 -19.82
CA GLU A 180 8.12 -0.81 -19.67
C GLU A 180 6.85 -1.12 -20.49
N ASN A 181 6.99 -1.64 -21.71
CA ASN A 181 5.84 -2.03 -22.54
C ASN A 181 5.03 -3.19 -21.94
N GLU A 182 5.68 -4.08 -21.19
CA GLU A 182 5.01 -5.17 -20.48
C GLU A 182 4.33 -4.66 -19.21
N GLN A 183 4.95 -3.73 -18.48
CA GLN A 183 4.32 -3.04 -17.35
C GLN A 183 3.03 -2.32 -17.81
N GLN A 184 3.11 -1.55 -18.90
CA GLN A 184 1.96 -0.86 -19.50
C GLN A 184 0.87 -1.85 -19.95
N ARG A 185 1.26 -3.00 -20.53
CA ARG A 185 0.31 -4.03 -20.93
C ARG A 185 -0.45 -4.57 -19.71
N VAL A 186 0.26 -4.92 -18.64
CA VAL A 186 -0.34 -5.45 -17.39
C VAL A 186 -1.29 -4.41 -16.78
N GLN A 187 -0.87 -3.15 -16.67
CA GLN A 187 -1.68 -2.05 -16.14
C GLN A 187 -2.96 -1.79 -16.96
N SER A 188 -2.98 -2.19 -18.24
CA SER A 188 -4.14 -2.01 -19.12
C SER A 188 -5.15 -3.16 -19.10
N LEU A 189 -4.84 -4.29 -18.43
CA LEU A 189 -5.68 -5.50 -18.46
C LEU A 189 -7.04 -5.27 -17.78
N GLU A 190 -7.05 -4.52 -16.68
CA GLU A 190 -8.26 -4.21 -15.95
C GLU A 190 -8.15 -2.88 -15.17
N PRO A 191 -9.29 -2.25 -14.84
CA PRO A 191 -9.29 -1.07 -13.99
C PRO A 191 -8.76 -1.38 -12.57
N PHE A 192 -7.59 -0.86 -12.23
CA PHE A 192 -6.93 -1.10 -10.95
C PHE A 192 -6.77 0.18 -10.12
N ASP A 193 -7.02 0.12 -8.81
CA ASP A 193 -6.75 1.24 -7.90
C ASP A 193 -6.44 0.91 -6.43
N GLU A 194 -6.08 -0.34 -6.17
CA GLU A 194 -5.63 -0.84 -4.86
C GLU A 194 -4.10 -0.75 -4.73
N TYR A 195 -3.53 0.39 -5.10
CA TYR A 195 -2.07 0.57 -5.16
C TYR A 195 -1.38 0.36 -3.82
N GLU A 196 -1.97 0.86 -2.72
CA GLU A 196 -1.45 0.61 -1.38
C GLU A 196 -1.30 -0.90 -1.11
N GLU A 197 -2.29 -1.71 -1.48
CA GLU A 197 -2.26 -3.16 -1.31
C GLU A 197 -1.22 -3.84 -2.20
N TRP A 198 -1.15 -3.43 -3.47
CA TRP A 198 -0.20 -3.99 -4.43
C TRP A 198 1.24 -3.76 -3.99
N HIS A 199 1.58 -2.51 -3.66
CA HIS A 199 2.94 -2.17 -3.24
C HIS A 199 3.30 -2.79 -1.89
N LEU A 200 2.38 -2.83 -0.93
CA LEU A 200 2.62 -3.51 0.34
C LEU A 200 2.80 -5.02 0.13
N LYS A 201 1.97 -5.69 -0.67
CA LYS A 201 2.18 -7.10 -1.04
C LYS A 201 3.56 -7.29 -1.67
N CYS A 202 3.96 -6.39 -2.57
CA CYS A 202 5.24 -6.52 -3.24
C CYS A 202 6.45 -6.26 -2.33
N SER A 203 6.31 -5.42 -1.31
CA SER A 203 7.32 -5.19 -0.27
C SER A 203 7.42 -6.33 0.74
N HIS A 204 6.49 -7.28 0.71
CA HIS A 204 6.42 -8.42 1.63
C HIS A 204 6.67 -9.76 0.94
N TYR A 205 7.05 -9.73 -0.33
CA TYR A 205 7.50 -10.90 -1.07
C TYR A 205 8.80 -10.57 -1.78
N PHE A 206 9.68 -11.56 -1.90
CA PHE A 206 10.94 -11.42 -2.61
C PHE A 206 11.10 -12.52 -3.64
N VAL A 207 11.96 -12.27 -4.62
CA VAL A 207 12.54 -13.29 -5.49
C VAL A 207 14.04 -13.36 -5.24
N LEU A 208 14.57 -14.57 -5.10
CA LEU A 208 15.98 -14.85 -4.88
C LEU A 208 16.47 -15.85 -5.91
N THR A 209 17.65 -15.57 -6.46
CA THR A 209 18.40 -16.50 -7.29
C THR A 209 19.77 -16.75 -6.70
N ALA A 210 20.10 -18.02 -6.47
CA ALA A 210 21.43 -18.45 -6.06
C ALA A 210 22.05 -19.39 -7.09
N SER A 211 23.36 -19.37 -7.23
CA SER A 211 24.08 -20.22 -8.18
C SER A 211 25.34 -20.85 -7.55
N LYS A 212 25.69 -22.04 -8.05
CA LYS A 212 26.93 -22.76 -7.73
C LYS A 212 27.46 -23.47 -8.96
N GLY A 213 28.76 -23.31 -9.23
CA GLY A 213 29.47 -24.05 -10.29
C GLY A 213 29.06 -23.69 -11.73
N MET A 214 28.45 -22.52 -11.94
CA MET A 214 28.06 -22.02 -13.27
C MET A 214 29.18 -21.22 -13.92
N GLU A 215 29.54 -21.58 -15.16
CA GLU A 215 30.47 -20.81 -16.00
C GLU A 215 29.85 -20.58 -17.39
N PRO A 216 29.58 -19.32 -17.80
CA PRO A 216 29.73 -18.08 -17.01
C PRO A 216 28.72 -18.01 -15.85
N SER A 217 28.99 -17.13 -14.89
CA SER A 217 28.12 -16.86 -13.74
C SER A 217 26.67 -16.64 -14.17
N TRP A 218 25.72 -17.33 -13.54
CA TRP A 218 24.29 -17.14 -13.78
C TRP A 218 23.73 -16.10 -12.80
N THR A 219 23.50 -14.90 -13.33
CA THR A 219 23.08 -13.75 -12.53
C THR A 219 21.79 -13.11 -13.09
N PRO A 220 20.67 -13.85 -13.10
CA PRO A 220 19.43 -13.44 -13.78
C PRO A 220 18.76 -12.22 -13.12
N LEU A 221 19.07 -11.96 -11.85
CA LEU A 221 18.56 -10.82 -11.07
C LEU A 221 19.56 -9.65 -11.01
N LEU A 222 20.66 -9.68 -11.78
CA LEU A 222 21.51 -8.49 -11.90
C LEU A 222 20.79 -7.44 -12.74
N SER A 223 20.33 -6.40 -12.06
CA SER A 223 19.85 -5.19 -12.72
C SER A 223 20.99 -4.56 -13.53
N SER A 224 20.75 -4.31 -14.82
CA SER A 224 21.62 -3.44 -15.64
C SER A 224 21.56 -1.96 -15.21
N MET A 225 20.55 -1.61 -14.41
CA MET A 225 20.35 -0.30 -13.84
C MET A 225 20.87 -0.32 -12.42
N THR A 226 21.78 0.59 -12.08
CA THR A 226 21.90 1.02 -10.69
C THR A 226 20.57 1.67 -10.34
N VAL A 227 19.61 0.91 -9.79
CA VAL A 227 18.64 1.50 -8.90
C VAL A 227 19.53 2.08 -7.82
N PRO A 228 19.64 3.41 -7.71
CA PRO A 228 20.39 3.92 -6.60
C PRO A 228 19.74 3.30 -5.36
N HIS A 229 20.54 2.63 -4.52
CA HIS A 229 20.13 2.32 -3.15
C HIS A 229 19.92 3.67 -2.45
N HIS A 230 18.88 4.40 -2.84
CA HIS A 230 18.48 5.67 -2.29
C HIS A 230 17.63 5.32 -1.09
N HIS A 231 18.37 5.01 -0.03
CA HIS A 231 18.37 5.67 1.25
C HIS A 231 18.89 4.61 2.21
N GLY A 232 20.11 4.81 2.74
CA GLY A 232 20.54 4.08 3.93
C GLY A 232 19.48 4.21 5.04
N PRO A 233 19.56 3.41 6.13
CA PRO A 233 18.51 3.34 7.14
C PRO A 233 17.95 4.72 7.46
N VAL A 234 16.63 4.88 7.26
CA VAL A 234 15.94 6.15 7.43
C VAL A 234 16.36 6.74 8.78
N ARG A 235 16.89 7.97 8.76
CA ARG A 235 17.38 8.60 9.99
C ARG A 235 16.20 9.05 10.83
N ILE A 236 15.66 8.12 11.62
CA ILE A 236 14.63 8.38 12.61
C ILE A 236 15.23 9.20 13.74
N VAL A 237 14.65 10.37 14.00
CA VAL A 237 15.12 11.34 15.01
C VAL A 237 14.49 11.05 16.38
N GLY A 238 13.33 10.41 16.40
CA GLY A 238 12.64 10.02 17.64
C GLY A 238 11.31 9.33 17.36
N SER A 239 10.51 9.17 18.41
CA SER A 239 9.17 8.57 18.35
C SER A 239 8.10 9.51 18.89
N ILE A 240 6.88 9.35 18.39
CA ILE A 240 5.69 10.08 18.80
C ILE A 240 4.70 9.08 19.39
N ASN A 241 4.28 9.31 20.63
CA ASN A 241 3.34 8.43 21.30
C ASN A 241 1.96 8.55 20.68
N ALA A 242 1.39 7.40 20.33
CA ALA A 242 0.02 7.28 19.88
C ALA A 242 -0.87 6.76 21.01
N LEU A 243 -2.05 7.37 21.14
CA LEU A 243 -3.05 6.98 22.12
C LEU A 243 -4.38 6.75 21.43
N ALA A 244 -5.04 5.64 21.74
CA ALA A 244 -6.40 5.40 21.26
C ALA A 244 -7.32 6.46 21.86
N CYS A 245 -8.15 7.11 21.04
CA CYS A 245 -9.12 8.05 21.55
C CYS A 245 -10.17 7.31 22.39
N GLU A 246 -10.41 7.77 23.62
CA GLU A 246 -11.59 7.37 24.37
C GLU A 246 -12.83 7.94 23.70
N VAL A 247 -13.54 7.08 22.96
CA VAL A 247 -14.79 7.43 22.30
C VAL A 247 -15.97 6.90 23.11
N ARG A 248 -16.78 7.81 23.68
CA ARG A 248 -17.96 7.44 24.49
C ARG A 248 -19.19 7.22 23.61
N SER A 249 -19.22 6.08 22.93
CA SER A 249 -20.32 5.46 22.18
C SER A 249 -19.70 4.36 21.31
N GLU A 250 -20.49 3.43 20.76
CA GLU A 250 -19.94 2.57 19.70
C GLU A 250 -19.48 3.48 18.55
N ALA A 251 -18.17 3.49 18.28
CA ALA A 251 -17.58 4.15 17.12
C ALA A 251 -17.95 3.41 15.81
N SER A 252 -19.15 2.81 15.76
CA SER A 252 -19.64 2.04 14.64
C SER A 252 -19.55 2.90 13.39
N GLY A 253 -18.89 2.35 12.39
CA GLY A 253 -18.57 3.01 11.15
C GLY A 253 -17.23 3.75 11.10
N LEU A 254 -16.58 4.24 12.16
CA LEU A 254 -15.28 4.95 12.00
C LEU A 254 -14.11 4.01 11.63
N ARG A 255 -14.31 2.70 11.75
CA ARG A 255 -13.48 1.64 11.18
C ARG A 255 -13.70 1.59 9.67
N ARG A 256 -12.91 2.37 8.92
CA ARG A 256 -13.03 2.51 7.45
C ARG A 256 -11.75 3.06 6.83
N TYR A 257 -11.60 2.93 5.52
CA TYR A 257 -10.55 3.58 4.73
C TYR A 257 -11.12 4.32 3.52
N GLY A 258 -10.33 5.18 2.89
CA GLY A 258 -10.72 5.92 1.67
C GLY A 258 -11.83 6.95 1.89
N HIS A 259 -12.03 7.36 3.14
CA HIS A 259 -12.97 8.39 3.57
C HIS A 259 -12.27 9.75 3.64
N HIS A 260 -13.04 10.79 3.97
CA HIS A 260 -12.50 12.11 4.29
C HIS A 260 -13.07 12.62 5.61
N SER A 261 -12.22 13.12 6.49
CA SER A 261 -12.58 13.74 7.77
C SER A 261 -12.13 15.20 7.81
N ALA A 262 -13.05 16.11 8.14
CA ALA A 262 -12.78 17.56 8.18
C ALA A 262 -13.42 18.22 9.41
N LEU A 263 -12.78 19.27 9.92
CA LEU A 263 -13.35 20.14 10.97
C LEU A 263 -14.43 21.03 10.38
N ILE A 264 -15.65 20.93 10.91
CA ILE A 264 -16.74 21.88 10.57
C ILE A 264 -16.74 23.04 11.56
N THR A 265 -16.53 22.72 12.85
CA THR A 265 -16.30 23.69 13.93
C THR A 265 -15.10 23.19 14.75
N PRO A 266 -14.50 24.02 15.63
CA PRO A 266 -13.31 23.63 16.38
C PRO A 266 -13.41 22.32 17.17
N ASN A 267 -14.63 21.92 17.56
CA ASN A 267 -14.88 20.71 18.35
C ASN A 267 -15.63 19.61 17.58
N VAL A 268 -15.95 19.81 16.30
CA VAL A 268 -16.78 18.89 15.52
C VAL A 268 -16.07 18.48 14.24
N ILE A 269 -15.74 17.19 14.15
CA ILE A 269 -15.16 16.56 12.97
C ILE A 269 -16.25 15.76 12.28
N LEU A 270 -16.47 16.01 10.98
CA LEU A 270 -17.33 15.21 10.13
C LEU A 270 -16.49 14.24 9.30
N THR A 271 -16.92 12.99 9.25
CA THR A 271 -16.36 11.91 8.44
C THR A 271 -17.38 11.47 7.39
N THR A 272 -16.94 11.43 6.13
CA THR A 272 -17.79 11.17 4.96
C THR A 272 -17.23 10.07 4.07
N GLY A 273 -18.13 9.23 3.52
CA GLY A 273 -17.78 8.15 2.60
C GLY A 273 -16.84 7.10 3.21
N GLY A 274 -16.09 6.43 2.32
CA GLY A 274 -15.17 5.36 2.66
C GLY A 274 -15.75 3.96 2.50
N PHE A 275 -14.88 2.97 2.63
CA PHE A 275 -15.21 1.55 2.75
C PHE A 275 -14.85 1.09 4.16
N GLY A 276 -15.78 0.47 4.87
CA GLY A 276 -15.62 0.11 6.27
C GLY A 276 -16.52 -1.03 6.66
N GLU A 277 -16.90 -1.06 7.94
CA GLU A 277 -17.75 -2.11 8.50
C GLU A 277 -19.07 -1.52 9.04
N GLU A 278 -20.20 -2.07 8.62
CA GLU A 278 -21.52 -1.83 9.23
C GLU A 278 -22.16 -3.19 9.58
N ASN A 279 -22.60 -3.36 10.83
CA ASN A 279 -23.22 -4.61 11.34
C ASN A 279 -22.40 -5.88 11.08
N GLY A 280 -21.06 -5.80 11.19
CA GLY A 280 -20.14 -6.92 10.97
C GLY A 280 -19.93 -7.31 9.51
N GLN A 281 -20.43 -6.51 8.55
CA GLN A 281 -20.18 -6.71 7.12
C GLN A 281 -19.36 -5.56 6.55
N HIS A 282 -18.37 -5.90 5.72
CA HIS A 282 -17.62 -4.90 4.98
C HIS A 282 -18.48 -4.29 3.87
N CYS A 283 -18.62 -2.96 3.88
CA CYS A 283 -19.46 -2.25 2.95
C CYS A 283 -18.95 -0.83 2.68
N ARG A 284 -19.49 -0.22 1.63
CA ARG A 284 -19.31 1.22 1.43
C ARG A 284 -20.19 1.98 2.41
N MET A 285 -19.61 2.99 3.04
CA MET A 285 -20.25 3.70 4.13
C MET A 285 -21.41 4.56 3.61
N ARG A 286 -22.60 4.31 4.15
CA ARG A 286 -23.82 5.01 3.73
C ARG A 286 -24.03 6.28 4.53
N ASN A 287 -23.58 6.29 5.77
CA ASN A 287 -23.89 7.36 6.71
C ASN A 287 -22.68 8.26 6.99
N PHE A 288 -22.97 9.51 7.31
CA PHE A 288 -21.98 10.41 7.84
C PHE A 288 -21.82 10.16 9.33
N HIS A 289 -20.60 10.34 9.80
CA HIS A 289 -20.25 10.12 11.21
C HIS A 289 -19.55 11.35 11.73
N VAL A 290 -19.79 11.68 12.98
CA VAL A 290 -19.17 12.84 13.63
C VAL A 290 -18.40 12.42 14.86
N LEU A 291 -17.33 13.15 15.14
CA LEU A 291 -16.65 13.14 16.41
C LEU A 291 -16.82 14.54 17.02
N ILE A 292 -17.41 14.60 18.20
CA ILE A 292 -17.61 15.84 18.96
C ILE A 292 -16.76 15.81 20.21
N LYS A 293 -15.94 16.84 20.42
CA LYS A 293 -15.11 16.98 21.61
C LYS A 293 -15.93 17.63 22.72
N HIS A 294 -16.10 16.93 23.84
CA HIS A 294 -16.80 17.45 25.01
C HIS A 294 -16.02 17.09 26.29
N ALA A 295 -15.72 18.08 27.13
CA ALA A 295 -15.03 17.89 28.41
C ALA A 295 -13.77 16.99 28.35
N GLY A 296 -12.98 17.13 27.28
CA GLY A 296 -11.70 16.42 27.09
C GLY A 296 -11.79 15.01 26.48
N TYR A 297 -12.99 14.49 26.20
CA TYR A 297 -13.17 13.22 25.48
C TYR A 297 -13.92 13.41 24.16
N TRP A 298 -13.87 12.39 23.29
CA TRP A 298 -14.59 12.39 22.02
C TRP A 298 -15.88 11.58 22.14
N LYS A 299 -16.97 12.10 21.58
CA LYS A 299 -18.23 11.38 21.42
C LYS A 299 -18.45 11.13 19.93
N ALA A 300 -18.57 9.87 19.53
CA ALA A 300 -18.92 9.53 18.15
C ALA A 300 -20.44 9.44 17.98
N GLY A 301 -20.93 9.75 16.79
CA GLY A 301 -22.32 9.46 16.44
C GLY A 301 -22.55 9.43 14.94
N CYS A 302 -23.66 8.79 14.56
CA CYS A 302 -24.17 8.81 13.20
C CYS A 302 -25.03 10.06 13.01
N VAL A 303 -24.85 10.74 11.89
CA VAL A 303 -25.55 12.00 11.58
C VAL A 303 -26.87 11.69 10.89
N LYS A 304 -27.94 12.42 11.27
CA LYS A 304 -29.24 12.32 10.61
C LYS A 304 -29.22 13.08 9.28
N LYS A 305 -29.77 12.48 8.23
CA LYS A 305 -29.96 13.14 6.93
C LYS A 305 -31.36 13.75 6.87
N GLU A 306 -31.47 15.02 6.47
CA GLU A 306 -32.79 15.68 6.38
C GLU A 306 -33.60 15.23 5.16
N ASN A 307 -32.94 14.97 4.03
CA ASN A 307 -33.62 14.58 2.79
C ASN A 307 -33.50 13.07 2.56
N HIS A 308 -34.56 12.32 2.90
CA HIS A 308 -34.61 10.86 2.67
C HIS A 308 -34.51 10.47 1.17
N ASP A 309 -34.92 11.36 0.27
CA ASP A 309 -34.96 11.08 -1.18
C ASP A 309 -33.59 11.23 -1.87
N LYS A 310 -32.65 11.97 -1.27
CA LYS A 310 -31.30 12.15 -1.84
C LYS A 310 -30.29 11.26 -1.11
N ARG A 311 -29.89 10.20 -1.79
CA ARG A 311 -28.96 9.20 -1.24
C ARG A 311 -27.51 9.67 -1.41
N TRP A 312 -26.74 9.63 -0.32
CA TRP A 312 -25.28 9.65 -0.38
C TRP A 312 -24.80 8.50 -1.26
N ASP A 313 -23.92 8.77 -2.20
CA ASP A 313 -23.50 7.85 -3.26
C ASP A 313 -22.40 6.87 -2.86
N GLU A 314 -22.11 6.76 -1.55
CA GLU A 314 -21.25 5.71 -1.01
C GLU A 314 -19.81 5.81 -1.58
N ARG A 315 -19.38 7.06 -1.85
CA ARG A 315 -18.12 7.39 -2.52
C ARG A 315 -16.87 7.14 -1.68
N LEU A 316 -15.78 6.86 -2.38
CA LEU A 316 -14.41 6.78 -1.85
C LEU A 316 -13.52 7.83 -2.52
N TYR A 317 -12.47 8.24 -1.82
CA TYR A 317 -11.36 9.07 -2.33
C TYR A 317 -11.80 10.41 -2.93
N HIS A 318 -12.87 10.97 -2.37
CA HIS A 318 -13.30 12.36 -2.57
C HIS A 318 -12.57 13.29 -1.60
N THR A 319 -12.75 14.58 -1.82
CA THR A 319 -12.29 15.62 -0.88
C THR A 319 -13.49 16.36 -0.31
N VAL A 320 -13.34 16.92 0.90
CA VAL A 320 -14.35 17.80 1.51
C VAL A 320 -13.67 19.10 1.94
N SER A 321 -14.14 20.23 1.42
CA SER A 321 -13.65 21.56 1.81
C SER A 321 -14.73 22.31 2.58
N CYS A 322 -14.51 22.55 3.87
CA CYS A 322 -15.40 23.35 4.72
C CYS A 322 -15.21 24.84 4.39
N LEU A 323 -16.24 25.47 3.82
CA LEU A 323 -16.21 26.89 3.42
C LEU A 323 -16.70 27.82 4.52
N SER A 324 -17.60 27.30 5.36
CA SER A 324 -18.10 27.97 6.56
C SER A 324 -18.53 26.92 7.59
N SER A 325 -18.95 27.37 8.78
CA SER A 325 -19.53 26.49 9.80
C SER A 325 -20.84 25.81 9.36
N SER A 326 -21.47 26.28 8.27
CA SER A 326 -22.75 25.76 7.78
C SER A 326 -22.70 25.17 6.37
N LEU A 327 -21.52 25.16 5.72
CA LEU A 327 -21.40 24.74 4.32
C LEU A 327 -20.04 24.11 4.03
N ALA A 328 -20.07 22.93 3.42
CA ALA A 328 -18.89 22.27 2.86
C ALA A 328 -19.16 21.76 1.45
N LEU A 329 -18.14 21.84 0.59
CA LEU A 329 -18.17 21.29 -0.76
C LEU A 329 -17.48 19.93 -0.79
N VAL A 330 -18.15 18.93 -1.36
CA VAL A 330 -17.53 17.65 -1.72
C VAL A 330 -17.16 17.69 -3.18
N VAL A 331 -15.93 17.31 -3.50
CA VAL A 331 -15.45 17.23 -4.88
C VAL A 331 -15.00 15.81 -5.20
N GLY A 332 -15.48 15.28 -6.32
CA GLY A 332 -15.01 14.03 -6.90
C GLY A 332 -15.27 12.79 -6.06
N GLY A 333 -14.38 11.81 -6.19
CA GLY A 333 -14.51 10.47 -5.63
C GLY A 333 -15.12 9.50 -6.63
N ARG A 334 -15.34 8.26 -6.18
CA ARG A 334 -15.79 7.17 -7.04
C ARG A 334 -16.64 6.11 -6.35
N THR A 335 -17.46 5.40 -7.13
CA THR A 335 -18.15 4.15 -6.73
C THR A 335 -17.46 2.89 -7.24
N SER A 336 -16.71 2.98 -8.33
CA SER A 336 -15.81 1.95 -8.86
C SER A 336 -14.67 2.63 -9.61
N PRO A 337 -13.57 1.95 -9.94
CA PRO A 337 -12.48 2.56 -10.71
C PRO A 337 -12.91 3.15 -12.07
N ASN A 338 -14.09 2.78 -12.59
CA ASN A 338 -14.65 3.33 -13.83
C ASN A 338 -15.77 4.35 -13.62
N ALA A 339 -16.20 4.58 -12.37
CA ALA A 339 -17.37 5.39 -12.05
C ALA A 339 -16.99 6.54 -11.12
N ALA A 340 -16.44 7.59 -11.73
CA ALA A 340 -16.17 8.87 -11.08
C ALA A 340 -17.46 9.62 -10.74
N LEU A 341 -17.41 10.42 -9.68
CA LEU A 341 -18.53 11.22 -9.20
C LEU A 341 -18.22 12.70 -9.30
N GLY A 342 -19.26 13.53 -9.37
CA GLY A 342 -19.14 14.98 -9.42
C GLY A 342 -19.16 15.64 -8.04
N MET A 343 -19.53 16.92 -8.02
CA MET A 343 -19.58 17.72 -6.79
C MET A 343 -20.93 17.64 -6.08
N LEU A 344 -20.93 17.84 -4.76
CA LEU A 344 -22.15 18.10 -4.00
C LEU A 344 -21.89 19.07 -2.83
N TRP A 345 -22.95 19.72 -2.39
CA TRP A 345 -22.94 20.51 -1.16
C TRP A 345 -23.40 19.68 0.04
N LEU A 346 -22.71 19.88 1.15
CA LEU A 346 -23.16 19.50 2.49
C LEU A 346 -23.50 20.78 3.24
N LYS A 347 -24.77 20.91 3.65
CA LYS A 347 -25.21 22.01 4.51
C LYS A 347 -25.43 21.52 5.93
N PHE A 348 -25.05 22.36 6.88
CA PHE A 348 -25.18 22.12 8.32
C PHE A 348 -26.05 23.21 8.96
N PRO A 349 -26.73 22.91 10.08
CA PRO A 349 -27.42 23.92 10.88
C PRO A 349 -26.47 25.05 11.29
N LYS A 350 -26.95 26.31 11.28
CA LYS A 350 -26.14 27.47 11.71
C LYS A 350 -25.72 27.41 13.18
N THR A 351 -26.48 26.67 13.99
CA THR A 351 -26.20 26.42 15.41
C THR A 351 -26.17 24.91 15.61
N CYS A 352 -24.99 24.31 15.58
CA CYS A 352 -24.79 22.98 16.15
C CYS A 352 -24.63 23.15 17.66
N ASN A 353 -25.46 22.49 18.47
CA ASN A 353 -25.11 22.29 19.86
C ASN A 353 -23.92 21.31 19.87
N ASP A 354 -22.74 21.77 20.28
CA ASP A 354 -21.51 20.95 20.41
C ASP A 354 -21.60 19.87 21.52
N SER A 355 -22.81 19.48 21.91
CA SER A 355 -23.08 18.64 23.09
C SER A 355 -23.59 17.24 22.72
N ASP A 356 -24.34 17.07 21.63
CA ASP A 356 -24.89 15.77 21.22
C ASP A 356 -24.78 15.51 19.70
N PRO A 357 -24.11 14.42 19.25
CA PRO A 357 -24.10 14.00 17.86
C PRO A 357 -25.48 13.87 17.19
N ASN A 358 -26.52 13.57 17.98
CA ASN A 358 -27.89 13.45 17.47
C ASN A 358 -28.53 14.77 17.01
N ASP A 359 -27.93 15.89 17.39
CA ASP A 359 -28.38 17.25 17.06
C ASP A 359 -27.76 17.77 15.75
N ILE A 360 -26.78 17.03 15.19
CA ILE A 360 -26.21 17.36 13.89
C ILE A 360 -27.07 16.74 12.80
N THR A 361 -27.55 17.59 11.89
CA THR A 361 -28.17 17.18 10.63
C THR A 361 -27.30 17.59 9.45
N VAL A 362 -27.38 16.81 8.37
CA VAL A 362 -26.71 17.15 7.11
C VAL A 362 -27.72 17.10 5.98
N GLU A 363 -27.85 18.22 5.27
CA GLU A 363 -28.62 18.33 4.04
C GLU A 363 -27.68 18.16 2.84
N LEU A 364 -28.00 17.21 1.96
CA LEU A 364 -27.30 17.01 0.69
C LEU A 364 -27.95 17.85 -0.41
N VAL A 365 -27.17 18.72 -1.04
CA VAL A 365 -27.65 19.55 -2.15
C VAL A 365 -26.79 19.29 -3.40
N SER A 366 -27.42 18.66 -4.39
CA SER A 366 -26.82 18.45 -5.71
C SER A 366 -26.57 19.80 -6.40
N LEU A 367 -25.41 19.91 -7.05
CA LEU A 367 -25.06 21.03 -7.92
C LEU A 367 -25.66 20.85 -9.32
N GLN A 368 -25.93 21.95 -10.02
CA GLN A 368 -26.36 21.93 -11.42
C GLN A 368 -25.50 22.90 -12.24
N PRO A 369 -24.79 22.41 -13.28
CA PRO A 369 -24.68 21.00 -13.66
C PRO A 369 -23.88 20.19 -12.62
N ALA A 370 -24.35 18.98 -12.32
CA ALA A 370 -23.71 18.11 -11.32
C ALA A 370 -22.36 17.53 -11.80
N ALA A 371 -22.16 17.49 -13.12
CA ALA A 371 -21.05 16.82 -13.79
C ALA A 371 -20.22 17.84 -14.55
N GLU A 372 -19.39 18.58 -13.83
CA GLU A 372 -18.27 19.29 -14.44
C GLU A 372 -17.15 18.28 -14.74
N PRO A 373 -16.62 18.18 -15.98
CA PRO A 373 -15.62 17.17 -16.33
C PRO A 373 -14.40 17.19 -15.41
N PHE A 374 -13.96 18.38 -14.97
CA PHE A 374 -12.86 18.51 -14.03
C PHE A 374 -13.15 17.90 -12.66
N ALA A 375 -14.41 17.79 -12.23
CA ALA A 375 -14.77 17.23 -10.94
C ALA A 375 -14.85 15.69 -10.96
N LEU A 376 -14.95 15.07 -12.14
CA LEU A 376 -15.05 13.62 -12.32
C LEU A 376 -13.69 12.91 -12.11
N ARG A 377 -13.16 13.02 -10.89
CA ARG A 377 -11.86 12.49 -10.50
C ARG A 377 -11.83 12.01 -9.06
N TRP A 378 -10.90 11.13 -8.70
CA TRP A 378 -10.69 10.68 -7.32
C TRP A 378 -9.20 10.67 -6.97
N ARG A 379 -8.86 10.53 -5.68
CA ARG A 379 -7.48 10.59 -5.16
C ARG A 379 -6.75 11.90 -5.55
N HIS A 380 -7.51 12.96 -5.79
CA HIS A 380 -7.03 14.31 -6.03
C HIS A 380 -6.98 15.09 -4.71
N SER A 381 -6.41 16.29 -4.74
CA SER A 381 -6.50 17.23 -3.61
C SER A 381 -7.39 18.42 -3.95
N THR A 382 -8.05 18.97 -2.93
CA THR A 382 -8.66 20.30 -2.96
C THR A 382 -8.12 21.11 -1.80
N THR A 383 -7.76 22.37 -2.05
CA THR A 383 -7.14 23.23 -1.04
C THR A 383 -7.57 24.68 -1.24
N GLU A 384 -7.86 25.39 -0.15
CA GLU A 384 -8.15 26.83 -0.20
C GLU A 384 -6.89 27.61 -0.57
N VAL A 385 -7.01 28.46 -1.58
CA VAL A 385 -6.02 29.46 -1.99
C VAL A 385 -6.67 30.84 -2.02
N ILE A 386 -5.86 31.87 -1.85
CA ILE A 386 -6.30 33.27 -1.87
C ILE A 386 -5.59 33.97 -3.02
N PHE A 387 -6.35 34.68 -3.84
CA PHE A 387 -5.81 35.50 -4.92
C PHE A 387 -6.51 36.86 -4.92
N LYS A 388 -5.74 37.94 -4.81
CA LYS A 388 -6.26 39.32 -4.77
C LYS A 388 -7.37 39.54 -3.71
N GLY A 389 -7.27 38.82 -2.59
CA GLY A 389 -8.23 38.88 -1.48
C GLY A 389 -9.44 37.96 -1.62
N GLU A 390 -9.63 37.30 -2.76
CA GLU A 390 -10.73 36.36 -3.00
C GLU A 390 -10.29 34.91 -2.77
N LYS A 391 -11.23 34.06 -2.33
CA LYS A 391 -10.99 32.65 -1.98
C LYS A 391 -11.38 31.72 -3.12
N TYR A 392 -10.48 30.80 -3.45
CA TYR A 392 -10.70 29.76 -4.44
C TYR A 392 -10.39 28.39 -3.85
N LEU A 393 -11.07 27.36 -4.34
CA LEU A 393 -10.62 25.99 -4.15
C LEU A 393 -9.74 25.59 -5.33
N PHE A 394 -8.48 25.34 -5.03
CA PHE A 394 -7.51 24.79 -5.96
C PHE A 394 -7.65 23.27 -6.01
N ILE A 395 -7.96 22.74 -7.19
CA ILE A 395 -8.07 21.30 -7.47
C ILE A 395 -6.82 20.88 -8.23
N TYR A 396 -6.15 19.80 -7.81
CA TYR A 396 -4.94 19.32 -8.48
C TYR A 396 -4.87 17.80 -8.56
N GLY A 397 -4.47 17.30 -9.73
CA GLY A 397 -4.12 15.91 -9.96
C GLY A 397 -5.28 14.93 -9.74
N GLY A 398 -4.95 13.71 -9.33
CA GLY A 398 -5.89 12.61 -9.15
C GLY A 398 -5.95 11.65 -10.33
N ARG A 399 -7.03 10.88 -10.39
CA ARG A 399 -7.31 9.87 -11.41
C ARG A 399 -8.69 10.09 -12.01
N SER A 400 -8.87 9.69 -13.27
CA SER A 400 -10.18 9.57 -13.92
C SER A 400 -10.33 8.20 -14.57
N ALA A 401 -11.54 7.87 -15.03
CA ALA A 401 -11.79 6.62 -15.74
C ALA A 401 -11.05 6.52 -17.09
N VAL A 402 -10.58 7.67 -17.62
CA VAL A 402 -9.91 7.75 -18.94
C VAL A 402 -8.41 7.94 -18.78
N GLN A 403 -7.98 8.69 -17.77
CA GLN A 403 -6.58 9.02 -17.54
C GLN A 403 -6.14 8.54 -16.15
N PRO A 404 -5.16 7.62 -16.07
CA PRO A 404 -4.77 6.99 -14.81
C PRO A 404 -4.09 7.96 -13.85
N VAL A 405 -3.40 8.98 -14.36
CA VAL A 405 -2.70 10.01 -13.58
C VAL A 405 -2.92 11.39 -14.20
N LEU A 406 -3.54 12.29 -13.45
CA LEU A 406 -3.82 13.67 -13.85
C LEU A 406 -2.74 14.63 -13.32
N GLY A 407 -2.41 15.66 -14.09
CA GLY A 407 -1.51 16.76 -13.70
C GLY A 407 -2.06 18.15 -14.00
N ASP A 408 -3.36 18.22 -14.28
CA ASP A 408 -4.09 19.46 -14.49
C ASP A 408 -4.53 20.09 -13.17
N TRP A 409 -4.94 21.37 -13.24
CA TRP A 409 -5.44 22.11 -12.11
C TRP A 409 -6.59 23.05 -12.46
N TYR A 410 -7.36 23.41 -11.44
CA TYR A 410 -8.51 24.30 -11.57
C TYR A 410 -8.63 25.21 -10.36
N PHE A 411 -8.99 26.47 -10.59
CA PHE A 411 -9.37 27.42 -9.55
C PHE A 411 -10.89 27.54 -9.53
N LEU A 412 -11.53 26.86 -8.60
CA LEU A 412 -12.98 26.91 -8.43
C LEU A 412 -13.34 28.08 -7.52
N HIS A 413 -14.02 29.08 -8.08
CA HIS A 413 -14.60 30.15 -7.29
C HIS A 413 -15.87 29.64 -6.61
N THR A 414 -15.83 29.59 -5.28
CA THR A 414 -16.80 28.84 -4.49
C THR A 414 -18.21 29.43 -4.40
N PRO A 415 -18.42 30.77 -4.37
CA PRO A 415 -19.77 31.32 -4.27
C PRO A 415 -20.61 31.06 -5.54
N GLU A 416 -20.00 31.12 -6.72
CA GLU A 416 -20.64 30.96 -8.03
C GLU A 416 -20.46 29.56 -8.61
N ILE A 417 -19.60 28.73 -8.01
CA ILE A 417 -19.23 27.40 -8.50
C ILE A 417 -18.83 27.48 -9.98
N SER A 418 -17.87 28.36 -10.25
CA SER A 418 -17.35 28.58 -11.59
C SER A 418 -15.83 28.49 -11.60
N CYS A 419 -15.28 27.84 -12.62
CA CYS A 419 -13.84 27.80 -12.80
C CYS A 419 -13.35 29.14 -13.32
N THR A 420 -12.34 29.69 -12.66
CA THR A 420 -11.65 30.91 -13.07
C THR A 420 -10.30 30.54 -13.66
N VAL A 421 -9.92 31.19 -14.75
CA VAL A 421 -8.58 31.06 -15.32
C VAL A 421 -7.67 32.07 -14.63
N ILE A 422 -6.80 31.58 -13.77
CA ILE A 422 -5.74 32.37 -13.12
C ILE A 422 -4.40 31.90 -13.70
N PRO A 423 -3.55 32.82 -14.22
CA PRO A 423 -2.23 32.44 -14.75
C PRO A 423 -1.39 31.71 -13.71
N VAL A 424 -0.72 30.65 -14.14
CA VAL A 424 0.24 29.89 -13.31
C VAL A 424 1.54 29.76 -14.08
N GLU A 425 2.64 30.16 -13.44
CA GLU A 425 4.00 30.11 -14.00
C GLU A 425 4.92 29.23 -13.14
N GLY A 426 6.14 28.96 -13.64
CA GLY A 426 7.17 28.21 -12.91
C GLY A 426 7.22 26.71 -13.24
N PRO A 427 8.05 25.93 -12.51
CA PRO A 427 8.21 24.51 -12.72
C PRO A 427 6.93 23.76 -12.32
N VAL A 428 6.11 23.41 -13.30
CA VAL A 428 4.87 22.67 -13.11
C VAL A 428 5.17 21.29 -12.51
N PRO A 429 4.53 20.89 -11.39
CA PRO A 429 4.71 19.57 -10.85
C PRO A 429 4.18 18.50 -11.82
N GLU A 430 4.79 17.33 -11.84
CA GLU A 430 4.28 16.22 -12.64
C GLU A 430 2.88 15.76 -12.16
N GLY A 431 2.17 15.10 -13.08
CA GLY A 431 0.89 14.46 -12.78
C GLY A 431 1.03 13.41 -11.69
N ARG A 432 0.08 13.40 -10.75
CA ARG A 432 0.11 12.55 -9.57
C ARG A 432 -1.27 12.35 -8.98
N HIS A 433 -1.44 11.26 -8.24
CA HIS A 433 -2.60 11.04 -7.39
C HIS A 433 -2.17 10.53 -6.02
N SER A 434 -3.12 10.46 -5.07
CA SER A 434 -2.85 10.05 -3.69
C SER A 434 -1.73 10.87 -3.02
N HIS A 435 -1.46 12.08 -3.53
CA HIS A 435 -0.62 13.07 -2.88
C HIS A 435 -1.42 13.74 -1.76
N SER A 436 -0.72 14.50 -0.93
CA SER A 436 -1.36 15.37 0.05
C SER A 436 -1.17 16.83 -0.34
N ALA A 437 -2.10 17.68 0.10
CA ALA A 437 -1.99 19.12 -0.11
C ALA A 437 -2.54 19.88 1.10
N CYS A 438 -1.99 21.07 1.36
CA CYS A 438 -2.43 21.94 2.44
C CYS A 438 -2.17 23.42 2.11
N SER A 439 -2.96 24.30 2.70
CA SER A 439 -2.84 25.74 2.46
C SER A 439 -1.65 26.33 3.23
N TRP A 440 -0.88 27.20 2.59
CA TRP A 440 0.20 27.94 3.24
C TRP A 440 0.40 29.32 2.62
N LYS A 441 0.40 30.37 3.45
CA LYS A 441 0.60 31.77 3.01
C LYS A 441 -0.27 32.18 1.81
N GLY A 442 -1.54 31.77 1.80
CA GLY A 442 -2.49 32.06 0.72
C GLY A 442 -2.33 31.17 -0.54
N GLY A 443 -1.29 30.34 -0.59
CA GLY A 443 -1.04 29.37 -1.65
C GLY A 443 -1.32 27.92 -1.21
N VAL A 444 -0.79 26.97 -1.98
CA VAL A 444 -0.92 25.52 -1.69
C VAL A 444 0.44 24.83 -1.74
N LEU A 445 0.69 23.99 -0.74
CA LEU A 445 1.77 23.01 -0.76
C LEU A 445 1.23 21.67 -1.24
N ILE A 446 1.97 21.01 -2.13
CA ILE A 446 1.71 19.64 -2.60
C ILE A 446 2.93 18.79 -2.31
N ALA A 447 2.71 17.63 -1.70
CA ALA A 447 3.79 16.72 -1.30
C ALA A 447 3.51 15.27 -1.72
N GLY A 448 4.56 14.63 -2.24
CA GLY A 448 4.56 13.24 -2.67
C GLY A 448 3.47 12.89 -3.67
N GLY A 449 2.87 11.71 -3.53
CA GLY A 449 1.92 11.13 -4.46
C GLY A 449 2.51 10.02 -5.31
N LEU A 450 1.67 9.38 -6.12
CA LEU A 450 2.07 8.36 -7.09
C LEU A 450 2.05 8.96 -8.49
N GLY A 451 3.17 8.89 -9.19
CA GLY A 451 3.34 9.41 -10.56
C GLY A 451 2.85 8.45 -11.65
N ALA A 452 3.01 8.85 -12.91
CA ALA A 452 2.58 8.05 -14.07
C ALA A 452 3.34 6.72 -14.22
N ALA A 453 4.56 6.63 -13.72
CA ALA A 453 5.35 5.40 -13.68
C ALA A 453 4.99 4.48 -12.49
N GLU A 454 3.90 4.77 -11.78
CA GLU A 454 3.48 4.07 -10.55
C GLU A 454 4.55 4.07 -9.43
N GLN A 455 5.47 5.04 -9.49
CA GLN A 455 6.48 5.26 -8.46
C GLN A 455 6.02 6.35 -7.49
N PRO A 456 6.23 6.19 -6.17
CA PRO A 456 6.04 7.28 -5.23
C PRO A 456 6.97 8.44 -5.53
N LEU A 457 6.49 9.66 -5.26
CA LEU A 457 7.24 10.89 -5.49
C LEU A 457 7.80 11.43 -4.16
N GLY A 458 9.03 11.92 -4.19
CA GLY A 458 9.72 12.58 -3.06
C GLY A 458 9.75 14.11 -3.15
N SER A 459 8.96 14.70 -4.06
CA SER A 459 8.97 16.13 -4.33
C SER A 459 7.98 16.90 -3.44
N VAL A 460 8.34 18.13 -3.05
CA VAL A 460 7.42 19.11 -2.44
C VAL A 460 7.39 20.36 -3.30
N PHE A 461 6.18 20.85 -3.62
CA PHE A 461 5.96 22.05 -4.42
C PHE A 461 5.10 23.05 -3.68
N PHE A 462 5.39 24.33 -3.84
CA PHE A 462 4.61 25.45 -3.33
C PHE A 462 4.07 26.30 -4.48
N LEU A 463 2.76 26.41 -4.59
CA LEU A 463 2.10 27.37 -5.48
C LEU A 463 1.87 28.66 -4.71
N ARG A 464 2.70 29.66 -4.96
CA ARG A 464 2.68 30.95 -4.26
C ARG A 464 1.90 32.00 -5.05
N GLU A 465 1.17 32.87 -4.36
CA GLU A 465 0.57 34.07 -4.98
C GLU A 465 1.67 35.00 -5.55
N ALA A 466 1.46 35.46 -6.78
CA ALA A 466 2.28 36.41 -7.51
C ALA A 466 1.41 37.59 -8.01
N GLU A 467 2.02 38.64 -8.56
CA GLU A 467 1.31 39.87 -8.94
C GLU A 467 0.17 39.65 -9.95
N HIS A 468 0.34 38.71 -10.88
CA HIS A 468 -0.60 38.44 -11.96
C HIS A 468 -1.24 37.05 -11.92
N GLY A 469 -0.98 36.26 -10.87
CA GLY A 469 -1.49 34.90 -10.76
C GLY A 469 -0.79 34.12 -9.65
N PHE A 470 -0.40 32.89 -9.95
CA PHE A 470 0.42 32.07 -9.05
C PHE A 470 1.71 31.63 -9.72
N GLN A 471 2.69 31.25 -8.90
CA GLN A 471 3.97 30.72 -9.36
C GLN A 471 4.31 29.46 -8.56
N TRP A 472 4.59 28.36 -9.27
CA TRP A 472 5.15 27.16 -8.69
C TRP A 472 6.60 27.38 -8.27
N GLN A 473 6.96 26.81 -7.13
CA GLN A 473 8.31 26.78 -6.59
C GLN A 473 8.58 25.39 -6.01
N THR A 474 9.73 24.81 -6.32
CA THR A 474 10.19 23.59 -5.66
C THR A 474 10.64 23.92 -4.25
N VAL A 475 10.22 23.11 -3.28
CA VAL A 475 10.72 23.18 -1.90
C VAL A 475 11.79 22.11 -1.75
N GLU A 476 13.05 22.55 -1.78
CA GLU A 476 14.19 21.66 -1.56
C GLU A 476 14.20 21.14 -0.12
N THR A 477 14.47 19.84 0.03
CA THR A 477 14.48 19.16 1.34
C THR A 477 15.84 18.55 1.61
N HIS A 478 16.30 18.65 2.85
CA HIS A 478 17.61 18.18 3.28
C HIS A 478 17.48 17.41 4.61
N PRO A 479 17.74 16.08 4.63
CA PRO A 479 17.95 15.22 3.45
C PRO A 479 16.73 15.23 2.51
N PRO A 480 16.88 14.75 1.25
CA PRO A 480 15.75 14.64 0.34
C PRO A 480 14.59 13.84 0.95
N LEU A 481 13.37 14.33 0.77
CA LEU A 481 12.17 13.68 1.26
C LEU A 481 12.05 12.28 0.65
N ILE A 482 11.84 11.29 1.53
CA ILE A 482 11.62 9.90 1.12
C ILE A 482 10.29 9.81 0.35
N PRO A 483 10.32 9.30 -0.89
CA PRO A 483 9.13 9.22 -1.74
C PRO A 483 7.97 8.45 -1.13
N ARG A 484 6.76 9.02 -1.14
CA ARG A 484 5.56 8.38 -0.56
C ARG A 484 4.24 8.88 -1.15
N TYR A 485 3.20 8.06 -1.01
CA TYR A 485 1.81 8.41 -1.36
C TYR A 485 0.82 7.91 -0.31
N SER A 486 -0.46 8.25 -0.42
CA SER A 486 -1.52 7.91 0.53
C SER A 486 -1.29 8.42 1.97
N HIS A 487 -0.44 9.43 2.13
CA HIS A 487 -0.21 10.13 3.39
C HIS A 487 -1.13 11.35 3.48
N THR A 488 -1.22 11.93 4.67
CA THR A 488 -1.93 13.19 4.91
C THR A 488 -0.94 14.31 5.23
N ALA A 489 -1.33 15.57 5.03
CA ALA A 489 -0.46 16.72 5.30
C ALA A 489 -1.14 17.87 6.04
N HIS A 490 -0.35 18.53 6.89
CA HIS A 490 -0.76 19.70 7.67
C HIS A 490 0.37 20.72 7.77
N VAL A 491 0.04 22.00 7.91
CA VAL A 491 1.03 23.05 8.14
C VAL A 491 0.75 23.76 9.46
N HIS A 492 1.81 23.95 10.25
CA HIS A 492 1.76 24.69 11.50
C HIS A 492 3.08 25.42 11.73
N ASP A 493 3.02 26.72 12.04
CA ASP A 493 4.20 27.54 12.37
C ASP A 493 5.37 27.41 11.37
N GLY A 494 5.05 27.37 10.07
CA GLY A 494 6.07 27.26 9.00
C GLY A 494 6.68 25.86 8.85
N LYS A 495 6.11 24.84 9.52
CA LYS A 495 6.49 23.44 9.34
C LYS A 495 5.39 22.68 8.61
N LEU A 496 5.77 21.88 7.63
CA LEU A 496 4.92 20.91 6.94
C LEU A 496 5.07 19.55 7.62
N LEU A 497 3.93 18.95 7.98
CA LEU A 497 3.83 17.64 8.60
C LEU A 497 3.26 16.67 7.57
N LEU A 498 3.98 15.60 7.25
CA LEU A 498 3.49 14.50 6.43
C LEU A 498 3.27 13.28 7.32
N VAL A 499 2.08 12.67 7.28
CA VAL A 499 1.71 11.62 8.22
C VAL A 499 1.28 10.36 7.50
N GLY A 500 1.97 9.26 7.79
CA GLY A 500 1.72 7.96 7.21
C GLY A 500 2.10 7.87 5.73
N GLY A 501 1.34 7.05 5.02
CA GLY A 501 1.47 6.72 3.61
C GLY A 501 2.06 5.35 3.35
N VAL A 502 2.44 5.14 2.10
CA VAL A 502 3.22 4.02 1.60
C VAL A 502 4.44 4.61 0.91
N TRP A 503 5.62 4.15 1.31
CA TRP A 503 6.88 4.34 0.58
C TRP A 503 7.39 2.98 0.12
N LEU A 504 8.26 2.96 -0.88
CA LEU A 504 8.93 1.74 -1.32
C LEU A 504 10.33 1.68 -0.69
N HIS A 505 10.88 0.48 -0.54
CA HIS A 505 12.29 0.24 -0.19
C HIS A 505 12.76 0.79 1.18
N SER A 506 11.91 0.79 2.21
CA SER A 506 12.29 1.17 3.57
C SER A 506 11.97 0.06 4.57
N PHE A 507 12.88 -0.17 5.51
CA PHE A 507 12.77 -1.16 6.61
C PHE A 507 11.67 -0.85 7.64
N SER A 508 10.93 0.24 7.47
CA SER A 508 9.92 0.70 8.43
C SER A 508 8.70 1.23 7.70
N VAL A 509 7.58 1.36 8.38
CA VAL A 509 6.42 2.09 7.87
C VAL A 509 6.57 3.60 8.09
N PRO A 510 6.07 4.46 7.19
CA PRO A 510 6.20 5.90 7.37
C PRO A 510 5.39 6.38 8.59
N GLY A 511 6.07 7.02 9.53
CA GLY A 511 5.44 7.67 10.69
C GLY A 511 5.06 9.12 10.40
N ILE A 512 5.76 10.08 11.02
CA ILE A 512 5.59 11.51 10.76
C ILE A 512 6.90 12.09 10.23
N THR A 513 6.81 12.84 9.13
CA THR A 513 7.91 13.65 8.61
C THR A 513 7.62 15.12 8.84
N VAL A 514 8.55 15.83 9.45
CA VAL A 514 8.48 17.27 9.69
C VAL A 514 9.47 17.98 8.77
N ILE A 515 8.97 18.90 7.95
CA ILE A 515 9.75 19.69 7.02
C ILE A 515 9.65 21.16 7.43
N ASP A 516 10.78 21.78 7.78
CA ASP A 516 10.85 23.22 8.00
C ASP A 516 10.82 23.93 6.64
N LEU A 517 9.76 24.69 6.36
CA LEU A 517 9.53 25.29 5.03
C LEU A 517 10.44 26.47 4.70
N ILE A 518 11.27 26.92 5.65
CA ILE A 518 12.24 28.00 5.43
C ILE A 518 13.62 27.41 5.15
N THR A 519 14.03 26.41 5.93
CA THR A 519 15.36 25.81 5.85
C THR A 519 15.44 24.56 4.98
N GLY A 520 14.30 23.93 4.69
CA GLY A 520 14.23 22.64 4.00
C GLY A 520 14.59 21.44 4.89
N LEU A 521 14.88 21.65 6.18
CA LEU A 521 15.27 20.56 7.08
C LEU A 521 14.14 19.53 7.21
N CYS A 522 14.43 18.27 6.88
CA CYS A 522 13.50 17.15 6.91
C CYS A 522 13.86 16.18 8.05
N LEU A 523 12.92 15.92 8.96
CA LEU A 523 13.11 15.03 10.12
C LEU A 523 12.00 13.99 10.18
N ASP A 524 12.38 12.71 10.25
CA ASP A 524 11.45 11.58 10.34
C ASP A 524 11.31 11.07 11.78
N TYR A 525 10.08 10.75 12.16
CA TYR A 525 9.69 10.24 13.47
C TYR A 525 8.85 8.98 13.31
N THR A 526 9.10 7.97 14.14
CA THR A 526 8.22 6.80 14.23
C THR A 526 6.99 7.11 15.07
N ILE A 527 5.93 6.34 14.87
CA ILE A 527 4.75 6.38 15.74
C ILE A 527 4.83 5.19 16.68
N SER A 528 4.94 5.45 17.99
CA SER A 528 4.93 4.41 19.01
C SER A 528 3.51 3.91 19.24
N VAL A 529 3.34 2.60 19.10
CA VAL A 529 2.06 1.88 19.17
C VAL A 529 1.94 0.98 20.41
N GLU A 530 2.85 1.14 21.38
CA GLU A 530 2.92 0.32 22.60
C GLU A 530 1.61 0.24 23.39
N HIS A 531 0.76 1.27 23.27
CA HIS A 531 -0.52 1.38 23.97
C HIS A 531 -1.74 1.26 23.05
N LEU A 532 -1.56 0.76 21.84
CA LEU A 532 -2.63 0.57 20.86
C LEU A 532 -2.93 -0.92 20.63
N GLU A 533 -4.15 -1.17 20.16
CA GLU A 533 -4.44 -2.41 19.46
C GLU A 533 -3.67 -2.41 18.13
N TRP A 534 -2.84 -3.43 17.94
CA TRP A 534 -1.93 -3.57 16.80
C TRP A 534 -2.42 -4.69 15.88
N PRO A 535 -2.40 -4.52 14.54
CA PRO A 535 -1.69 -3.50 13.77
C PRO A 535 -2.41 -2.14 13.56
N LEU A 536 -1.63 -1.07 13.40
CA LEU A 536 -2.10 0.27 12.98
C LEU A 536 -1.65 0.55 11.55
N MET A 537 -2.60 0.69 10.62
CA MET A 537 -2.34 0.99 9.21
C MET A 537 -2.35 2.50 8.95
N LEU A 538 -1.22 3.04 8.50
CA LEU A 538 -1.06 4.49 8.29
C LEU A 538 -1.28 4.91 6.83
N HIS A 539 -2.03 4.15 6.04
CA HIS A 539 -2.44 4.48 4.68
C HIS A 539 -3.98 4.42 4.54
N ASN A 540 -4.51 5.04 3.50
CA ASN A 540 -5.96 5.26 3.28
C ASN A 540 -6.72 5.83 4.49
N HIS A 541 -6.01 6.44 5.45
CA HIS A 541 -6.56 7.11 6.62
C HIS A 541 -6.87 8.57 6.31
N SER A 542 -7.69 9.19 7.14
CA SER A 542 -7.81 10.66 7.19
C SER A 542 -7.14 11.16 8.46
N SER A 543 -6.60 12.38 8.43
CA SER A 543 -6.09 13.01 9.65
C SER A 543 -6.58 14.44 9.81
N VAL A 544 -6.79 14.84 11.06
CA VAL A 544 -7.31 16.16 11.43
C VAL A 544 -6.37 16.75 12.45
N PHE A 545 -5.74 17.88 12.11
CA PHE A 545 -4.87 18.61 13.02
C PHE A 545 -5.68 19.58 13.87
N LEU A 546 -5.39 19.59 15.18
CA LEU A 546 -5.98 20.47 16.18
C LEU A 546 -4.88 21.44 16.65
N PRO A 547 -4.79 22.65 16.05
CA PRO A 547 -3.65 23.54 16.25
C PRO A 547 -3.49 24.03 17.70
N ASN A 548 -4.60 24.24 18.40
CA ASN A 548 -4.60 24.77 19.77
C ASN A 548 -4.04 23.76 20.77
N GLU A 549 -4.33 22.47 20.56
CA GLU A 549 -3.84 21.38 21.40
C GLU A 549 -2.48 20.84 20.98
N LYS A 550 -2.05 21.17 19.74
CA LYS A 550 -0.91 20.53 19.04
C LYS A 550 -1.08 19.01 19.01
N GLU A 551 -2.30 18.59 18.70
CA GLU A 551 -2.69 17.19 18.57
C GLU A 551 -3.10 16.89 17.14
N LEU A 552 -2.78 15.69 16.66
CA LEU A 552 -3.24 15.18 15.39
C LEU A 552 -4.09 13.94 15.62
N LEU A 553 -5.31 13.94 15.09
CA LEU A 553 -6.19 12.78 15.10
C LEU A 553 -6.07 12.01 13.80
N LEU A 554 -5.73 10.73 13.88
CA LEU A 554 -5.85 9.76 12.79
C LEU A 554 -7.21 9.08 12.90
N ILE A 555 -7.97 9.09 11.81
CA ILE A 555 -9.30 8.49 11.73
C ILE A 555 -9.26 7.44 10.62
N GLY A 556 -9.74 6.24 10.95
CA GLY A 556 -9.73 5.09 10.06
C GLY A 556 -8.32 4.75 9.54
N GLY A 557 -8.27 4.24 8.32
CA GLY A 557 -7.06 3.66 7.72
C GLY A 557 -7.10 2.15 7.72
N GLY A 558 -6.32 1.57 6.81
CA GLY A 558 -6.36 0.13 6.52
C GLY A 558 -6.68 -0.16 5.07
N GLY A 559 -7.05 -1.41 4.84
CA GLY A 559 -6.91 -2.01 3.53
C GLY A 559 -7.37 -3.45 3.45
N ASN A 560 -7.42 -4.00 2.25
CA ASN A 560 -7.82 -5.38 2.01
C ASN A 560 -6.73 -6.40 2.40
N CYS A 561 -5.48 -5.94 2.56
CA CYS A 561 -4.30 -6.74 2.90
C CYS A 561 -4.15 -7.96 1.99
N PHE A 562 -4.27 -7.74 0.68
CA PHE A 562 -4.28 -8.81 -0.33
C PHE A 562 -5.36 -9.87 -0.02
N SER A 563 -5.03 -11.17 -0.10
CA SER A 563 -5.94 -12.26 0.27
C SER A 563 -5.92 -12.61 1.76
N PHE A 564 -5.16 -11.87 2.59
CA PHE A 564 -4.99 -12.21 4.01
C PHE A 564 -6.20 -11.80 4.86
N GLY A 565 -7.00 -10.86 4.37
CA GLY A 565 -8.22 -10.39 5.00
C GLY A 565 -8.16 -8.89 5.30
N THR A 566 -9.29 -8.21 5.14
CA THR A 566 -9.38 -6.77 5.37
C THR A 566 -9.03 -6.41 6.80
N HIS A 567 -8.10 -5.46 6.98
CA HIS A 567 -7.80 -4.85 8.25
C HIS A 567 -8.25 -3.38 8.25
N LEU A 568 -9.02 -2.99 9.26
CA LEU A 568 -9.49 -1.63 9.46
C LEU A 568 -9.06 -1.17 10.85
N ASN A 569 -8.42 -0.01 10.93
CA ASN A 569 -7.98 0.54 12.21
C ASN A 569 -9.18 0.62 13.18
N PRO A 570 -9.08 0.03 14.38
CA PRO A 570 -10.24 -0.22 15.23
C PRO A 570 -10.82 1.05 15.84
N LYS A 571 -9.98 2.05 16.10
CA LYS A 571 -10.35 3.30 16.76
C LYS A 571 -9.60 4.48 16.17
N PRO A 572 -10.14 5.71 16.26
CA PRO A 572 -9.35 6.91 16.07
C PRO A 572 -8.17 6.95 17.04
N VAL A 573 -7.05 7.50 16.58
CA VAL A 573 -5.79 7.58 17.33
C VAL A 573 -5.37 9.04 17.43
N SER A 574 -5.00 9.49 18.62
CA SER A 574 -4.42 10.81 18.86
C SER A 574 -2.90 10.74 18.95
N LEU A 575 -2.23 11.67 18.29
CA LEU A 575 -0.78 11.88 18.34
C LEU A 575 -0.48 13.24 18.97
N SER A 576 0.33 13.26 20.02
CA SER A 576 0.80 14.50 20.65
C SER A 576 2.03 15.04 19.91
N LEU A 577 1.89 16.21 19.29
CA LEU A 577 2.97 16.82 18.50
C LEU A 577 3.79 17.84 19.29
N ARG A 578 3.57 17.95 20.61
CA ARG A 578 4.21 18.96 21.47
C ARG A 578 5.74 18.90 21.40
N ASN A 579 6.31 17.70 21.33
CA ASN A 579 7.77 17.50 21.36
C ASN A 579 8.46 17.79 20.02
N ILE A 580 7.71 17.81 18.91
CA ILE A 580 8.27 18.00 17.56
C ILE A 580 7.93 19.38 16.98
N LEU A 581 6.92 20.06 17.54
CA LEU A 581 6.48 21.40 17.14
C LEU A 581 7.00 22.52 18.04
N THR A 582 7.80 22.23 19.08
CA THR A 582 8.47 23.26 19.86
C THR A 582 9.50 24.01 19.00
N ARG A 583 9.51 25.34 19.12
CA ARG A 583 10.51 26.20 18.45
C ARG A 583 11.88 25.86 19.04
N HIS A 584 12.80 25.38 18.20
CA HIS A 584 14.23 25.54 18.44
C HIS A 584 14.65 26.91 17.91
#